data_AF-A0A9D4GS76-F1
#
_entry.id   AF-A0A9D4GS76-F1
#
_cell.length_a   1.000
_cell.length_b   1.000
_cell.length_c   1.000
_cell.angle_alpha   90.00
_cell.angle_beta   90.00
_cell.angle_gamma   90.00
#
_symmetry.space_group_name_H-M   'P 1'
#
loop_
_entity.id
_entity.type
_entity.pdbx_description
1 polymer ?
#
loop_
_entity_poly.entity_id
_entity_poly.type
_entity_poly.pdbx_seq_one_letter_code
_entity_poly.pdbx_strand_id
1 'polypeptide(L)'
;MGHSLIPTFMSVYTNNFDPFRQQFLNETFSDPSMTYIESVNGGPSRMQGLAYALSALESSKFDSILEDVVRNSLFVNTARDTSFDLASLSIQRGRDHGLPSYNEFRKFCGLSEVRPC
;
A
#
# COMPACT_ATOMS: atom_id res chain seq x y z
N MET A 1 -9.13 -4.47 4.01
CA MET A 1 -8.16 -4.93 5.03
C MET A 1 -6.73 -5.00 4.49
N GLY A 2 -6.46 -5.51 3.28
CA GLY A 2 -5.08 -5.54 2.75
C GLY A 2 -4.38 -4.17 2.62
N HIS A 3 -5.13 -3.08 2.46
CA HIS A 3 -4.54 -1.74 2.33
C HIS A 3 -3.82 -1.23 3.60
N SER A 4 -4.15 -1.71 4.81
CA SER A 4 -3.42 -1.31 6.03
C SER A 4 -2.07 -2.00 6.18
N LEU A 5 -1.83 -3.09 5.45
CA LEU A 5 -0.56 -3.81 5.43
C LEU A 5 0.49 -3.16 4.51
N ILE A 6 0.10 -2.12 3.75
CA ILE A 6 1.00 -1.45 2.81
C ILE A 6 2.01 -0.59 3.58
N PRO A 7 3.32 -0.85 3.43
CA PRO A 7 4.35 -0.08 4.11
C PRO A 7 4.60 1.29 3.47
N THR A 8 5.22 2.18 4.24
CA THR A 8 5.63 3.53 3.79
C THR A 8 6.72 3.47 2.71
N PHE A 9 7.65 2.53 2.85
CA PHE A 9 8.80 2.37 1.98
C PHE A 9 8.91 0.93 1.48
N MET A 10 9.54 0.78 0.33
CA MET A 10 10.04 -0.51 -0.16
C MET A 10 11.55 -0.44 -0.33
N SER A 11 12.25 -1.52 -0.03
CA SER A 11 13.70 -1.59 -0.23
C SER A 11 14.02 -2.49 -1.41
N VAL A 12 14.95 -2.08 -2.27
CA VAL A 12 15.61 -2.98 -3.24
C VAL A 12 16.71 -3.71 -2.48
N TYR A 13 16.74 -5.04 -2.55
CA TYR A 13 17.72 -5.86 -1.84
C TYR A 13 18.79 -6.45 -2.77
N THR A 14 19.97 -6.68 -2.21
CA THR A 14 21.05 -7.44 -2.87
C THR A 14 20.82 -8.95 -2.76
N ASN A 15 21.67 -9.75 -3.42
CA ASN A 15 21.67 -11.21 -3.30
C ASN A 15 21.88 -11.75 -1.88
N ASN A 16 22.43 -10.92 -0.98
CA ASN A 16 22.68 -11.29 0.40
C ASN A 16 21.55 -10.82 1.34
N PHE A 17 20.42 -10.33 0.80
CA PHE A 17 19.33 -9.71 1.56
C PHE A 17 19.75 -8.44 2.33
N ASP A 18 20.81 -7.77 1.87
CA ASP A 18 21.14 -6.45 2.37
C ASP A 18 20.31 -5.38 1.65
N PRO A 19 19.75 -4.40 2.37
CA PRO A 19 19.02 -3.29 1.75
C PRO A 19 19.99 -2.44 0.93
N PHE A 20 19.79 -2.39 -0.38
CA PHE A 20 20.61 -1.59 -1.31
C PHE A 20 20.10 -0.14 -1.40
N ARG A 21 18.77 0.03 -1.47
CA ARG A 21 18.13 1.35 -1.58
C ARG A 21 16.70 1.29 -1.06
N GLN A 22 16.36 2.19 -0.14
CA GLN A 22 14.96 2.46 0.23
C GLN A 22 14.34 3.45 -0.75
N GLN A 23 13.08 3.21 -1.09
CA GLN A 23 12.27 4.08 -1.92
C GLN A 23 10.91 4.29 -1.27
N PHE A 24 10.44 5.53 -1.25
CA PHE A 24 9.09 5.83 -0.77
C PHE A 24 8.07 5.28 -1.75
N LEU A 25 7.03 4.62 -1.23
CA LEU A 25 6.07 3.93 -2.09
C LEU A 25 5.32 4.89 -3.02
N ASN A 26 5.03 6.10 -2.56
CA ASN A 26 4.33 7.14 -3.33
C ASN A 26 5.07 7.56 -4.62
N GLU A 27 6.39 7.38 -4.68
CA GLU A 27 7.21 7.66 -5.86
C GLU A 27 7.25 6.50 -6.86
N THR A 28 6.79 5.31 -6.47
CA THR A 28 6.87 4.09 -7.30
C THR A 28 5.58 3.76 -8.03
N PHE A 29 4.48 4.42 -7.66
CA PHE A 29 3.18 4.18 -8.29
C PHE A 29 3.23 4.49 -9.78
N SER A 30 2.86 3.51 -10.60
CA SER A 30 2.87 3.60 -12.07
C SER A 30 4.25 3.87 -12.67
N ASP A 31 5.33 3.60 -11.94
CA ASP A 31 6.70 3.70 -12.46
C ASP A 31 7.18 2.35 -13.02
N PRO A 32 7.24 2.16 -14.36
CA PRO A 32 7.73 0.92 -14.95
C PRO A 32 9.24 0.73 -14.74
N SER A 33 9.99 1.76 -14.34
CA SER A 33 11.43 1.65 -14.14
C SER A 33 11.79 0.68 -13.01
N MET A 34 10.84 0.34 -12.13
CA MET A 34 11.01 -0.67 -11.08
C MET A 34 11.08 -2.10 -11.59
N THR A 35 10.63 -2.37 -12.81
CA THR A 35 10.68 -3.71 -13.41
C THR A 35 11.88 -3.91 -14.32
N TYR A 36 12.83 -2.97 -14.38
CA TYR A 36 13.99 -3.10 -15.24
C TYR A 36 14.94 -4.19 -14.72
N ILE A 37 15.34 -5.09 -15.63
CA ILE A 37 16.18 -6.26 -15.35
C ILE A 37 17.67 -5.95 -15.41
N GLU A 38 18.05 -4.80 -15.94
CA GLU A 38 19.45 -4.42 -16.03
C GLU A 38 20.00 -3.99 -14.67
N SER A 39 21.21 -4.44 -14.38
CA SER A 39 21.97 -3.97 -13.23
C SER A 39 22.50 -2.57 -13.49
N VAL A 40 22.28 -1.66 -12.54
CA VAL A 40 22.87 -0.32 -12.58
C VAL A 40 24.07 -0.31 -11.63
N ASN A 41 25.25 0.09 -12.14
CA ASN A 41 26.48 0.24 -11.36
C ASN A 41 26.90 -1.01 -10.56
N GLY A 42 26.63 -2.21 -11.08
CA GLY A 42 26.99 -3.48 -10.42
C GLY A 42 26.10 -3.85 -9.22
N GLY A 43 25.01 -3.12 -8.99
CA GLY A 43 24.00 -3.46 -7.99
C GLY A 43 23.00 -4.53 -8.47
N PRO A 44 22.08 -5.00 -7.61
CA PRO A 44 21.00 -5.88 -8.04
C PRO A 44 20.14 -5.20 -9.10
N SER A 45 19.57 -5.97 -10.03
CA SER A 45 18.52 -5.42 -10.89
C SER A 45 17.30 -5.06 -10.04
N ARG A 46 16.51 -4.06 -10.47
CA ARG A 46 15.36 -3.60 -9.69
C ARG A 46 14.30 -4.69 -9.56
N MET A 47 14.10 -5.49 -10.61
CA MET A 47 13.21 -6.65 -10.55
C MET A 47 13.68 -7.70 -9.55
N GLN A 48 14.98 -8.02 -9.51
CA GLN A 48 15.53 -8.96 -8.55
C GLN A 48 15.40 -8.43 -7.12
N GLY A 49 15.79 -7.17 -6.90
CA GLY A 49 15.67 -6.57 -5.57
C GLY A 49 14.24 -6.42 -5.11
N LEU A 50 13.27 -6.22 -6.02
CA LEU A 50 11.84 -6.31 -5.73
C LEU A 50 11.42 -7.73 -5.32
N ALA A 51 11.89 -8.76 -6.02
CA ALA A 51 11.57 -10.15 -5.65
C ALA A 51 12.05 -10.49 -4.23
N TYR A 52 13.25 -10.04 -3.86
CA TYR A 52 13.76 -10.17 -2.49
C TYR A 52 13.00 -9.27 -1.49
N ALA A 53 12.56 -8.08 -1.91
CA ALA A 53 11.73 -7.23 -1.06
C ALA A 53 10.43 -7.93 -0.68
N LEU A 54 9.78 -8.62 -1.62
CA LEU A 54 8.54 -9.33 -1.36
C LEU A 54 8.68 -10.49 -0.37
N SER A 55 9.90 -11.03 -0.18
CA SER A 55 10.15 -12.10 0.80
C SER A 55 10.70 -11.59 2.13
N ALA A 56 11.35 -10.43 2.17
CA ALA A 56 12.06 -9.92 3.35
C ALA A 56 11.44 -8.67 3.99
N LEU A 57 10.62 -7.92 3.25
CA LEU A 57 10.01 -6.68 3.75
C LEU A 57 8.89 -7.00 4.75
N GLU A 58 8.93 -6.35 5.90
CA GLU A 58 7.86 -6.41 6.88
C GLU A 58 6.65 -5.58 6.42
N SER A 59 5.45 -6.14 6.58
CA SER A 59 4.21 -5.41 6.32
C SER A 59 3.90 -4.43 7.46
N SER A 60 3.14 -3.38 7.14
CA SER A 60 2.53 -2.53 8.16
C SER A 60 1.53 -3.30 9.03
N LYS A 61 1.11 -2.68 10.14
CA LYS A 61 0.19 -3.29 11.09
C LYS A 61 -1.18 -3.55 10.46
N PHE A 62 -1.76 -4.70 10.82
CA PHE A 62 -3.13 -5.00 10.46
C PHE A 62 -4.10 -4.28 11.40
N ASP A 63 -4.44 -3.03 11.07
CA ASP A 63 -5.38 -2.24 11.84
C ASP A 63 -6.25 -1.33 10.94
N SER A 64 -6.96 -0.37 11.54
CA SER A 64 -7.83 0.58 10.86
C SER A 64 -7.08 1.83 10.36
N ILE A 65 -5.76 1.87 10.46
CA ILE A 65 -4.92 3.00 10.08
C ILE A 65 -4.23 2.65 8.76
N LEU A 66 -4.16 3.64 7.87
CA LEU A 66 -3.38 3.55 6.64
C LEU A 66 -2.20 4.49 6.72
N GLU A 67 -1.05 4.04 6.22
CA GLU A 67 0.14 4.87 6.07
C GLU A 67 -0.12 6.09 5.18
N ASP A 68 0.54 7.21 5.51
CA ASP A 68 0.32 8.49 4.81
C ASP A 68 0.65 8.45 3.32
N VAL A 69 1.54 7.55 2.89
CA VAL A 69 1.89 7.37 1.47
C VAL A 69 0.71 6.92 0.62
N VAL A 70 -0.26 6.19 1.18
CA VAL A 70 -1.50 5.79 0.49
C VAL A 70 -2.70 6.62 0.92
N ARG A 71 -2.66 7.23 2.11
CA ARG A 71 -3.75 8.07 2.62
C ARG A 71 -3.71 9.51 2.11
N ASN A 72 -2.53 10.08 1.85
CA ASN A 72 -2.39 11.48 1.43
C ASN A 72 -1.62 11.64 0.11
N SER A 73 -0.93 10.60 -0.36
CA SER A 73 -0.02 10.69 -1.52
C SER A 73 -0.22 9.55 -2.51
N LEU A 74 -1.44 9.02 -2.62
CA LEU A 74 -1.72 7.98 -3.61
C LEU A 74 -1.72 8.60 -5.02
N PHE A 75 -0.96 8.01 -5.95
CA PHE A 75 -0.83 8.45 -7.35
C PHE A 75 -0.64 9.98 -7.49
N VAL A 76 0.42 10.51 -6.87
CA VAL A 76 0.73 11.95 -6.92
C VAL A 76 0.86 12.41 -8.38
N ASN A 77 0.07 13.42 -8.74
CA ASN A 77 0.15 14.11 -10.02
C ASN A 77 0.88 15.44 -9.83
N THR A 78 2.19 15.44 -10.09
CA THR A 78 3.04 16.63 -9.96
C THR A 78 2.68 17.75 -10.91
N ALA A 79 2.08 17.44 -12.08
CA ALA A 79 1.67 18.46 -13.06
C ALA A 79 0.43 19.26 -12.60
N ARG A 80 -0.38 18.69 -11.71
CA ARG A 80 -1.61 19.32 -11.20
C ARG A 80 -1.56 19.62 -9.70
N ASP A 81 -0.47 19.28 -9.04
CA ASP A 81 -0.31 19.36 -7.59
C ASP A 81 -1.46 18.70 -6.82
N THR A 82 -1.86 17.51 -7.27
CA THR A 82 -2.94 16.74 -6.65
C THR A 82 -2.51 15.31 -6.32
N SER A 83 -3.17 14.72 -5.33
CA SER A 83 -3.03 13.33 -4.93
C SER A 83 -4.39 12.76 -4.52
N PHE A 84 -4.47 11.45 -4.39
CA PHE A 84 -5.64 10.76 -3.87
C PHE A 84 -5.43 10.26 -2.44
N ASP A 85 -6.55 10.01 -1.77
CA ASP A 85 -6.64 9.35 -0.47
C ASP A 85 -7.32 7.99 -0.62
N LEU A 86 -6.56 6.91 -0.41
CA LEU A 86 -7.06 5.54 -0.54
C LEU A 86 -8.14 5.18 0.48
N ALA A 87 -8.08 5.72 1.70
CA ALA A 87 -9.10 5.50 2.72
C ALA A 87 -10.40 6.17 2.29
N SER A 88 -10.33 7.44 1.89
CA SER A 88 -11.47 8.21 1.40
C SER A 88 -12.09 7.57 0.14
N LEU A 89 -11.28 7.08 -0.80
CA LEU A 89 -11.77 6.35 -1.97
C LEU A 89 -12.47 5.04 -1.58
N SER A 90 -11.96 4.32 -0.58
CA SER A 90 -12.58 3.08 -0.12
C SER A 90 -13.94 3.32 0.54
N ILE A 91 -14.07 4.38 1.34
CA ILE A 91 -15.35 4.79 1.95
C ILE A 91 -16.34 5.22 0.87
N GLN A 92 -15.90 6.06 -0.08
CA GLN A 92 -16.75 6.52 -1.17
C GLN A 92 -17.26 5.36 -2.03
N ARG A 93 -16.39 4.44 -2.46
CA ARG A 93 -16.80 3.24 -3.20
C ARG A 93 -17.77 2.36 -2.40
N GLY A 94 -17.56 2.25 -1.09
CA GLY A 94 -18.49 1.51 -0.23
C GLY A 94 -19.90 2.10 -0.24
N ARG A 95 -20.01 3.44 -0.21
CA ARG A 95 -21.31 4.15 -0.30
C ARG A 95 -21.93 4.02 -1.69
N ASP A 96 -21.13 4.22 -2.73
CA ASP A 96 -21.55 4.12 -4.13
C ASP A 96 -22.11 2.72 -4.46
N HIS A 97 -21.48 1.68 -3.93
CA HIS A 97 -21.92 0.30 -4.08
C HIS A 97 -23.07 -0.10 -3.12
N GLY A 98 -23.57 0.83 -2.30
CA GLY A 98 -24.65 0.57 -1.36
C GLY A 98 -24.30 -0.50 -0.32
N LEU A 99 -23.06 -0.55 0.16
CA LEU A 99 -22.67 -1.52 1.18
C LEU A 99 -23.51 -1.30 2.46
N PRO A 100 -23.96 -2.40 3.10
CA PRO A 100 -24.72 -2.30 4.33
C PRO A 100 -23.88 -1.68 5.45
N SER A 101 -24.55 -1.12 6.45
CA SER A 101 -23.87 -0.62 7.64
C SER A 101 -23.13 -1.72 8.38
N TYR A 102 -22.17 -1.34 9.23
CA TYR A 102 -21.41 -2.30 10.03
C TYR A 102 -22.31 -3.21 10.88
N ASN A 103 -23.36 -2.67 11.51
CA ASN A 103 -24.28 -3.47 12.32
C ASN A 103 -25.17 -4.40 11.49
N GLU A 104 -25.61 -3.98 10.30
CA GLU A 104 -26.34 -4.87 9.38
C GLU A 104 -25.45 -6.03 8.92
N PHE A 105 -24.19 -5.75 8.59
CA PHE A 105 -23.23 -6.78 8.23
C PHE A 105 -22.93 -7.74 9.40
N ARG A 106 -22.83 -7.21 10.64
CA ARG A 106 -22.69 -8.04 11.85
C ARG A 106 -23.86 -8.98 12.04
N LYS A 107 -25.10 -8.49 11.91
CA LYS A 107 -26.31 -9.32 11.99
C LYS A 107 -26.31 -10.42 10.93
N PHE A 108 -25.95 -10.07 9.70
CA PHE A 108 -25.82 -11.04 8.62
C PHE A 108 -24.81 -12.15 8.98
N CYS A 109 -23.72 -11.81 9.68
CA CYS A 109 -22.75 -12.77 10.21
C CYS A 109 -23.17 -13.46 11.52
N GLY A 110 -24.39 -13.27 12.03
CA GLY A 110 -24.85 -13.87 13.29
C GLY A 110 -24.27 -13.24 14.57
N LEU A 111 -23.68 -12.04 14.46
CA LEU A 111 -23.10 -11.30 15.57
C LEU A 111 -24.09 -10.27 16.13
N SER A 112 -23.97 -9.97 17.42
CA SER A 112 -24.77 -8.92 18.07
C SER A 112 -24.41 -7.53 17.57
N GLU A 113 -25.39 -6.62 17.57
CA GLU A 113 -25.15 -5.20 17.26
C GLU A 113 -24.26 -4.53 18.30
N VAL A 114 -23.42 -3.61 17.84
CA VAL A 114 -22.69 -2.69 18.70
C VAL A 114 -23.54 -1.43 18.88
N ARG A 115 -23.78 -1.03 20.13
CA ARG A 115 -24.38 0.25 20.48
C ARG A 115 -23.27 1.22 20.88
N PRO A 116 -23.24 2.45 20.34
CA PRO A 116 -22.33 3.46 20.83
C PRO A 116 -22.59 3.72 22.33
N CYS A 117 -21.51 3.97 23.07
CA CYS A 117 -21.56 4.39 24.47
C CYS A 117 -22.01 5.85 24.58
#